data_AF-R1E704-F1
#
_entry.id   AF-R1E704-F1
#
_cell.length_a   1.000
_cell.length_b   1.000
_cell.length_c   1.000
_cell.angle_alpha   90.00
_cell.angle_beta   90.00
_cell.angle_gamma   90.00
#
_symmetry.space_group_name_H-M   'P 1'
#
loop_
_entity.id
_entity.type
_entity.pdbx_description
1 polymer ?
#
loop_
_entity_poly.entity_id
_entity_poly.type
_entity_poly.pdbx_seq_one_letter_code
_entity_poly.pdbx_strand_id
1 'polypeptide(L)'
;MATTDPQPAPAKDIEATTARPPSDDYASDAKEPEVGTTKVLSANNGMSEAEAATTGAIENIELEYSIDSDNSPCPEVGSGINQFFSMRYPSVTITSLVAQLVAFPLGCALAKALPVKTVRVFGYPLVLNPDHSFNIKEHAVITIMSNLSFGTSWATDIIQAQKAFYHTDAAVGYQFLLGLSMQLFGLGLAGLCYRFIVEPPQMIWPSTLANAALFETLHSRANPVADGWSISRYRFFLYIFVGGWCWYWFPGFIFTGLSTFAFICWAAPNNKVLNNLFGMSTGLGYLPTTFDWSQIAYNGSPLVVPFWAQANVFSGWLFHFGLVAPILYYTNTWWTSYLPLSGSDSYDNTGQVYNVTKIVDARGNFLKDQYEAYSPIFMPATFALSYGLSFAVMACLPVHIFLYYWRDMWGAVRGDNKKDIHARLLMRYKDVPWWWFGIITVVVLVISIITMEVYHTEMPVWGILVAFGMAIVYIIPVGTVYAVANLNANVLTVLGEIISGYLLPGKPIVMLIFKFYAYTALSQAMNYCSDMKLGLYMKIPKRTLFTAQLIACIMGSLTQSASSPHPQPPPH
;
A
#
# COMPACT_ATOMS: atom_id res chain seq x y z
N MET A 1 -31.53 -54.59 32.23
CA MET A 1 -32.74 -54.59 31.40
C MET A 1 -32.31 -54.17 30.01
N ALA A 2 -31.82 -55.14 29.24
CA ALA A 2 -32.55 -55.87 28.20
C ALA A 2 -32.57 -55.03 26.90
N THR A 3 -31.59 -55.24 26.01
CA THR A 3 -31.62 -56.14 24.81
C THR A 3 -32.04 -55.31 23.58
N THR A 4 -31.41 -55.32 22.41
CA THR A 4 -30.75 -56.38 21.60
C THR A 4 -29.91 -55.72 20.49
N ASP A 5 -28.76 -56.29 20.14
CA ASP A 5 -28.39 -56.52 18.72
C ASP A 5 -27.19 -57.49 18.63
N PRO A 6 -27.27 -58.58 17.82
CA PRO A 6 -26.15 -59.47 17.57
C PRO A 6 -25.47 -59.21 16.22
N GLN A 7 -24.17 -58.93 16.26
CA GLN A 7 -23.05 -59.70 15.67
C GLN A 7 -23.07 -60.15 14.17
N PRO A 8 -21.93 -60.62 13.59
CA PRO A 8 -21.14 -59.88 12.62
C PRO A 8 -20.83 -60.68 11.32
N ALA A 9 -19.95 -60.16 10.44
CA ALA A 9 -18.82 -60.83 9.74
C ALA A 9 -18.42 -60.06 8.43
N PRO A 10 -17.33 -60.38 7.70
CA PRO A 10 -16.04 -59.68 7.83
C PRO A 10 -15.37 -59.20 6.50
N ALA A 11 -14.36 -58.34 6.68
CA ALA A 11 -13.17 -57.99 5.87
C ALA A 11 -13.09 -58.17 4.33
N LYS A 12 -12.65 -57.12 3.63
CA LYS A 12 -11.59 -57.16 2.61
C LYS A 12 -11.07 -55.76 2.20
N ASP A 13 -9.78 -55.75 1.84
CA ASP A 13 -8.89 -54.63 1.53
C ASP A 13 -9.34 -53.70 0.38
N ILE A 14 -8.96 -52.42 0.43
CA ILE A 14 -9.05 -51.49 -0.71
C ILE A 14 -7.71 -50.75 -0.89
N GLU A 15 -7.03 -51.04 -1.99
CA GLU A 15 -5.98 -50.22 -2.58
C GLU A 15 -6.49 -49.58 -3.90
N ALA A 16 -6.20 -48.28 -4.04
CA ALA A 16 -6.15 -47.39 -5.20
C ALA A 16 -7.02 -47.64 -6.47
N THR A 17 -7.86 -46.65 -6.83
CA THR A 17 -8.09 -46.29 -8.24
C THR A 17 -8.45 -44.79 -8.39
N THR A 18 -7.69 -44.09 -9.22
CA THR A 18 -7.91 -42.74 -9.75
C THR A 18 -9.16 -42.67 -10.63
N ALA A 19 -10.03 -41.66 -10.43
CA ALA A 19 -11.17 -41.40 -11.30
C ALA A 19 -11.29 -39.90 -11.68
N ARG A 20 -11.10 -39.61 -12.98
CA ARG A 20 -11.71 -38.46 -13.68
C ARG A 20 -13.12 -38.85 -14.14
N PRO A 21 -14.05 -37.89 -14.30
CA PRO A 21 -15.10 -38.01 -15.31
C PRO A 21 -15.33 -36.69 -16.09
N PRO A 22 -16.18 -36.65 -17.14
CA PRO A 22 -16.00 -37.31 -18.45
C PRO A 22 -16.15 -36.32 -19.63
N SER A 23 -15.79 -36.79 -20.83
CA SER A 23 -15.87 -36.11 -22.14
C SER A 23 -17.21 -36.33 -22.86
N ASP A 24 -17.55 -35.33 -23.69
CA ASP A 24 -18.40 -35.30 -24.90
C ASP A 24 -19.88 -35.73 -24.82
N ASP A 25 -20.77 -34.75 -25.05
CA ASP A 25 -21.77 -34.78 -26.13
C ASP A 25 -22.65 -33.53 -26.08
N TYR A 26 -22.72 -32.76 -27.17
CA TYR A 26 -23.87 -31.99 -27.70
C TYR A 26 -23.34 -31.04 -28.79
N ALA A 27 -23.15 -31.59 -29.99
CA ALA A 27 -23.09 -30.86 -31.23
C ALA A 27 -24.21 -31.36 -32.14
N SER A 28 -25.27 -30.56 -32.32
CA SER A 28 -26.12 -30.61 -33.51
C SER A 28 -26.89 -29.28 -33.63
N ASP A 29 -26.94 -28.76 -34.85
CA ASP A 29 -27.76 -27.65 -35.36
C ASP A 29 -27.18 -26.22 -35.30
N ALA A 30 -26.34 -25.90 -36.27
CA ALA A 30 -26.60 -24.77 -37.18
C ALA A 30 -25.69 -24.87 -38.43
N LYS A 31 -26.32 -24.92 -39.60
CA LYS A 31 -25.71 -25.00 -40.94
C LYS A 31 -24.80 -23.81 -41.26
N GLU A 32 -23.59 -24.10 -41.72
CA GLU A 32 -22.80 -23.18 -42.58
C GLU A 32 -23.33 -23.23 -44.02
N PRO A 33 -23.36 -22.11 -44.77
CA PRO A 33 -23.34 -22.14 -46.22
C PRO A 33 -21.93 -21.87 -46.77
N GLU A 34 -21.67 -22.53 -47.90
CA GLU A 34 -20.42 -22.66 -48.65
C GLU A 34 -19.79 -21.34 -49.13
N VAL A 35 -18.48 -21.43 -49.33
CA VAL A 35 -17.57 -20.43 -49.91
C VAL A 35 -17.88 -20.21 -51.41
N GLY A 36 -18.16 -18.96 -51.78
CA GLY A 36 -18.22 -18.47 -53.15
C GLY A 36 -17.31 -17.25 -53.34
N THR A 37 -16.41 -17.35 -54.31
CA THR A 37 -15.32 -16.44 -54.67
C THR A 37 -15.72 -14.99 -55.02
N THR A 38 -14.92 -14.06 -54.47
CA THR A 38 -14.44 -12.77 -55.03
C THR A 38 -15.46 -11.72 -55.50
N LYS A 39 -15.59 -10.63 -54.73
CA LYS A 39 -15.68 -9.24 -55.26
C LYS A 39 -15.21 -8.22 -54.22
N VAL A 40 -14.18 -7.48 -54.61
CA VAL A 40 -13.62 -6.31 -53.91
C VAL A 40 -14.69 -5.22 -53.83
N LEU A 41 -15.05 -4.79 -52.62
CA LEU A 41 -15.83 -3.57 -52.39
C LEU A 41 -15.27 -2.80 -51.17
N SER A 42 -14.46 -1.80 -51.52
CA SER A 42 -14.44 -0.42 -51.01
C SER A 42 -14.91 -0.16 -49.57
N ALA A 43 -14.00 0.48 -48.82
CA ALA A 43 -14.26 1.29 -47.63
C ALA A 43 -15.53 2.17 -47.72
N ASN A 44 -16.35 2.20 -46.67
CA ASN A 44 -16.59 3.38 -45.83
C ASN A 44 -17.69 3.16 -44.77
N ASN A 45 -17.38 3.66 -43.58
CA ASN A 45 -18.21 4.25 -42.53
C ASN A 45 -19.17 3.42 -41.66
N GLY A 46 -18.87 3.50 -40.36
CA GLY A 46 -19.79 3.31 -39.24
C GLY A 46 -19.18 3.72 -37.90
N MET A 47 -18.31 4.73 -37.86
CA MET A 47 -17.83 5.36 -36.62
C MET A 47 -18.93 6.32 -36.16
N SER A 48 -19.48 6.15 -34.96
CA SER A 48 -20.43 7.15 -34.45
C SER A 48 -19.70 8.48 -34.31
N GLU A 49 -20.32 9.58 -34.72
CA GLU A 49 -19.72 10.93 -34.64
C GLU A 49 -19.28 11.28 -33.21
N ALA A 50 -19.87 10.65 -32.19
CA ALA A 50 -19.47 10.76 -30.79
C ALA A 50 -18.12 10.08 -30.47
N GLU A 51 -17.82 8.90 -31.05
CA GLU A 51 -16.54 8.20 -30.85
C GLU A 51 -15.40 8.83 -31.66
N ALA A 52 -15.72 9.41 -32.82
CA ALA A 52 -14.79 10.19 -33.63
C ALA A 52 -14.39 11.50 -32.92
N ALA A 53 -15.38 12.20 -32.36
CA ALA A 53 -15.16 13.43 -31.59
C ALA A 53 -14.36 13.15 -30.30
N THR A 54 -14.65 12.04 -29.61
CA THR A 54 -13.93 11.65 -28.38
C THR A 54 -12.48 11.25 -28.68
N THR A 55 -12.23 10.55 -29.78
CA THR A 55 -10.87 10.15 -30.18
C THR A 55 -10.04 11.36 -30.64
N GLY A 56 -10.65 12.29 -31.40
CA GLY A 56 -10.01 13.54 -31.81
C GLY A 56 -9.79 14.53 -30.66
N ALA A 57 -10.64 14.51 -29.62
CA ALA A 57 -10.42 15.30 -28.41
C ALA A 57 -9.24 14.73 -27.58
N ILE A 58 -9.11 13.40 -27.48
CA ILE A 58 -8.04 12.75 -26.70
C ILE A 58 -6.66 12.92 -27.36
N GLU A 59 -6.58 12.94 -28.70
CA GLU A 59 -5.30 13.15 -29.40
C GLU A 59 -4.78 14.60 -29.27
N ASN A 60 -5.68 15.59 -29.08
CA ASN A 60 -5.31 16.97 -28.79
C ASN A 60 -5.01 17.21 -27.30
N ILE A 61 -5.48 16.34 -26.40
CA ILE A 61 -5.15 16.36 -24.96
C ILE A 61 -3.70 15.84 -24.71
N GLU A 62 -3.06 15.19 -25.68
CA GLU A 62 -1.74 14.56 -25.53
C GLU A 62 -0.54 15.54 -25.46
N LEU A 63 -0.74 16.86 -25.51
CA LEU A 63 0.33 17.86 -25.48
C LEU A 63 0.26 18.89 -24.33
N GLU A 64 -0.73 18.83 -23.43
CA GLU A 64 -1.16 20.08 -22.78
C GLU A 64 -1.67 19.97 -21.34
N TYR A 65 -1.05 19.13 -20.52
CA TYR A 65 -1.21 19.22 -19.06
C TYR A 65 0.07 19.78 -18.43
N SER A 66 0.28 21.07 -18.67
CA SER A 66 1.23 21.91 -17.93
C SER A 66 0.46 23.14 -17.45
N ILE A 67 0.32 23.24 -16.12
CA ILE A 67 -0.03 24.45 -15.35
C ILE A 67 -1.52 24.84 -15.35
N ASP A 68 -2.24 24.44 -14.30
CA ASP A 68 -2.85 25.37 -13.33
C ASP A 68 -3.41 24.60 -12.12
N SER A 69 -2.84 24.86 -10.95
CA SER A 69 -2.90 24.04 -9.74
C SER A 69 -3.89 24.57 -8.68
N ASP A 70 -5.03 25.17 -9.04
CA ASP A 70 -5.76 25.97 -8.04
C ASP A 70 -7.30 25.89 -8.03
N ASN A 71 -7.95 24.93 -8.68
CA ASN A 71 -9.43 24.86 -8.62
C ASN A 71 -10.09 23.46 -8.66
N SER A 72 -9.34 22.38 -8.46
CA SER A 72 -9.94 21.07 -8.14
C SER A 72 -10.09 20.91 -6.63
N PRO A 73 -11.18 20.32 -6.10
CA PRO A 73 -11.28 20.03 -4.66
C PRO A 73 -10.11 19.16 -4.23
N CYS A 74 -9.25 19.77 -3.42
CA CYS A 74 -7.84 19.52 -3.30
C CYS A 74 -7.46 18.14 -2.70
N PRO A 75 -6.76 17.26 -3.44
CA PRO A 75 -5.95 16.16 -2.89
C PRO A 75 -5.01 16.57 -1.73
N GLU A 76 -4.70 17.86 -1.66
CA GLU A 76 -3.77 18.47 -0.71
C GLU A 76 -4.35 18.51 0.72
N VAL A 77 -5.66 18.72 0.86
CA VAL A 77 -6.33 18.76 2.16
C VAL A 77 -6.26 17.39 2.84
N GLY A 78 -6.43 16.31 2.07
CA GLY A 78 -6.36 14.95 2.63
C GLY A 78 -4.95 14.56 3.08
N SER A 79 -3.90 15.05 2.40
CA SER A 79 -2.51 14.84 2.82
C SER A 79 -2.21 15.48 4.17
N GLY A 80 -2.60 16.75 4.34
CA GLY A 80 -2.42 17.47 5.61
C GLY A 80 -3.20 16.85 6.77
N ILE A 81 -4.43 16.38 6.51
CA ILE A 81 -5.24 15.69 7.53
C ILE A 81 -4.63 14.34 7.90
N ASN A 82 -4.13 13.56 6.93
CA ASN A 82 -3.45 12.30 7.22
C ASN A 82 -2.17 12.53 8.04
N GLN A 83 -1.40 13.57 7.74
CA GLN A 83 -0.23 13.95 8.53
C GLN A 83 -0.60 14.35 9.97
N PHE A 84 -1.76 14.98 10.16
CA PHE A 84 -2.26 15.29 11.50
C PHE A 84 -2.66 14.02 12.27
N PHE A 85 -3.36 13.08 11.61
CA PHE A 85 -3.81 11.84 12.25
C PHE A 85 -2.73 10.79 12.47
N SER A 86 -1.60 10.87 11.76
CA SER A 86 -0.48 9.93 11.96
C SER A 86 0.14 10.05 13.35
N MET A 87 0.02 11.22 14.01
CA MET A 87 0.53 11.45 15.36
C MET A 87 -0.36 10.87 16.47
N ARG A 88 -1.52 10.29 16.14
CA ARG A 88 -2.46 9.69 17.12
C ARG A 88 -2.26 8.17 17.18
N TYR A 89 -2.41 7.57 18.37
CA TYR A 89 -2.49 6.12 18.54
C TYR A 89 -3.88 5.69 19.03
N PRO A 90 -4.57 4.75 18.36
CA PRO A 90 -4.28 4.25 17.01
C PRO A 90 -4.49 5.34 15.94
N SER A 91 -3.69 5.30 14.88
CA SER A 91 -3.73 6.29 13.81
C SER A 91 -4.91 6.03 12.88
N VAL A 92 -5.58 7.10 12.42
CA VAL A 92 -6.68 7.01 11.44
C VAL A 92 -6.20 7.57 10.11
N THR A 93 -6.25 6.76 9.06
CA THR A 93 -5.84 7.18 7.71
C THR A 93 -7.05 7.37 6.81
N ILE A 94 -7.16 8.54 6.18
CA ILE A 94 -8.11 8.80 5.10
C ILE A 94 -7.56 8.13 3.84
N THR A 95 -8.33 7.19 3.30
CA THR A 95 -7.97 6.44 2.10
C THR A 95 -8.50 7.11 0.84
N SER A 96 -7.97 6.69 -0.33
CA SER A 96 -8.42 7.15 -1.64
C SER A 96 -9.92 6.94 -1.89
N LEU A 97 -10.55 5.96 -1.22
CA LEU A 97 -11.99 5.69 -1.33
C LEU A 97 -12.84 6.87 -0.84
N VAL A 98 -12.39 7.59 0.20
CA VAL A 98 -13.10 8.78 0.69
C VAL A 98 -12.98 9.92 -0.34
N ALA A 99 -11.78 10.12 -0.90
CA ALA A 99 -11.57 11.07 -1.98
C ALA A 99 -12.45 10.76 -3.18
N GLN A 100 -12.55 9.49 -3.57
CA GLN A 100 -13.44 9.02 -4.65
C GLN A 100 -14.92 9.32 -4.35
N LEU A 101 -15.38 9.13 -3.11
CA LEU A 101 -16.76 9.41 -2.76
C LEU A 101 -17.07 10.92 -2.81
N VAL A 102 -16.16 11.76 -2.32
CA VAL A 102 -16.33 13.23 -2.24
C VAL A 102 -16.10 13.90 -3.60
N ALA A 103 -15.18 13.38 -4.41
CA ALA A 103 -14.88 13.90 -5.74
C ALA A 103 -16.07 13.74 -6.71
N PHE A 104 -16.93 12.73 -6.52
CA PHE A 104 -18.09 12.53 -7.38
C PHE A 104 -19.11 13.70 -7.35
N PRO A 105 -19.70 14.08 -6.20
CA PRO A 105 -20.65 15.19 -6.14
C PRO A 105 -19.98 16.54 -6.47
N LEU A 106 -18.74 16.75 -6.04
CA LEU A 106 -18.00 17.98 -6.34
C LEU A 106 -17.64 18.08 -7.83
N GLY A 107 -17.21 16.99 -8.45
CA GLY A 107 -16.94 16.92 -9.89
C GLY A 107 -18.20 17.17 -10.72
N CYS A 108 -19.32 16.59 -10.32
CA CYS A 108 -20.62 16.85 -10.98
C CYS A 108 -21.09 18.30 -10.80
N ALA A 109 -20.83 18.92 -9.64
CA ALA A 109 -21.16 20.31 -9.39
C ALA A 109 -20.25 21.25 -10.20
N LEU A 110 -18.94 20.99 -10.20
CA LEU A 110 -17.94 21.77 -10.91
C LEU A 110 -18.14 21.69 -12.43
N ALA A 111 -18.40 20.51 -12.98
CA ALA A 111 -18.70 20.32 -14.40
C ALA A 111 -19.94 21.13 -14.85
N LYS A 112 -20.92 21.34 -13.96
CA LYS A 112 -22.10 22.18 -14.23
C LYS A 112 -21.86 23.67 -14.00
N ALA A 113 -20.97 24.03 -13.07
CA ALA A 113 -20.68 25.41 -12.71
C ALA A 113 -19.68 26.08 -13.66
N LEU A 114 -18.71 25.34 -14.19
CA LEU A 114 -17.69 25.87 -15.09
C LEU A 114 -18.22 26.07 -16.52
N PRO A 115 -17.93 27.21 -17.17
CA PRO A 115 -18.28 27.42 -18.55
C PRO A 115 -17.45 26.51 -19.47
N VAL A 116 -18.11 25.86 -20.43
CA VAL A 116 -17.46 25.05 -21.48
C VAL A 116 -16.69 26.01 -22.40
N LYS A 117 -15.40 26.21 -22.12
CA LYS A 117 -14.55 27.15 -22.83
C LYS A 117 -13.12 26.62 -22.94
N THR A 118 -12.55 26.76 -24.13
CA THR A 118 -11.12 26.60 -24.36
C THR A 118 -10.49 27.99 -24.43
N VAL A 119 -9.63 28.31 -23.47
CA VAL A 119 -8.90 29.58 -23.39
C VAL A 119 -7.50 29.36 -23.94
N ARG A 120 -6.99 30.26 -24.77
CA ARG A 120 -5.59 30.18 -25.20
C ARG A 120 -4.71 30.86 -24.17
N VAL A 121 -3.87 30.09 -23.49
CA VAL A 121 -2.88 30.59 -22.52
C VAL A 121 -1.51 30.37 -23.14
N PHE A 122 -0.69 31.43 -23.29
CA PHE A 122 0.63 31.37 -23.93
C PHE A 122 0.69 30.69 -25.32
N GLY A 123 -0.39 30.78 -26.11
CA GLY A 123 -0.48 30.18 -27.46
C GLY A 123 -1.00 28.73 -27.49
N TYR A 124 -1.24 28.15 -26.32
CA TYR A 124 -1.67 26.77 -26.08
C TYR A 124 -3.17 26.71 -25.71
N PRO A 125 -4.04 25.94 -26.41
CA PRO A 125 -5.46 25.80 -26.04
C PRO A 125 -5.69 25.07 -24.70
N LEU A 126 -5.85 25.83 -23.62
CA LEU A 126 -6.28 25.33 -22.32
C LEU A 126 -7.80 25.07 -22.31
N VAL A 127 -8.22 23.81 -22.24
CA VAL A 127 -9.62 23.43 -22.09
C VAL A 127 -10.02 23.55 -20.62
N LEU A 128 -10.78 24.60 -20.26
CA LEU A 128 -11.24 24.82 -18.88
C LEU A 128 -12.30 23.81 -18.46
N ASN A 129 -13.22 23.50 -19.36
CA ASN A 129 -14.23 22.46 -19.17
C ASN A 129 -14.59 21.87 -20.55
N PRO A 130 -14.36 20.56 -20.78
CA PRO A 130 -14.69 19.92 -22.06
C PRO A 130 -16.20 19.71 -22.23
N ASP A 131 -16.92 19.32 -21.17
CA ASP A 131 -18.36 19.07 -21.21
C ASP A 131 -19.03 19.30 -19.83
N HIS A 132 -20.36 19.16 -19.77
CA HIS A 132 -21.10 19.25 -18.50
C HIS A 132 -21.30 17.88 -17.82
N SER A 133 -20.66 16.82 -18.33
CA SER A 133 -20.83 15.44 -17.88
C SER A 133 -19.55 14.85 -17.30
N PHE A 134 -19.44 14.88 -15.98
CA PHE A 134 -18.32 14.29 -15.27
C PHE A 134 -18.16 12.80 -15.58
N ASN A 135 -17.04 12.42 -16.19
CA ASN A 135 -16.79 11.08 -16.70
C ASN A 135 -16.12 10.19 -15.65
N ILE A 136 -16.36 8.87 -15.71
CA ILE A 136 -15.69 7.86 -14.88
C ILE A 136 -14.16 7.91 -15.01
N LYS A 137 -13.63 8.28 -16.18
CA LYS A 137 -12.18 8.41 -16.41
C LYS A 137 -11.59 9.64 -15.71
N GLU A 138 -12.27 10.78 -15.76
CA GLU A 138 -11.86 11.99 -15.04
C GLU A 138 -11.87 11.73 -13.54
N HIS A 139 -12.93 11.07 -13.07
CA HIS A 139 -13.05 10.67 -11.68
C HIS A 139 -11.92 9.74 -11.24
N ALA A 140 -11.57 8.76 -12.07
CA ALA A 140 -10.47 7.84 -11.80
C ALA A 140 -9.10 8.55 -11.76
N VAL A 141 -8.84 9.52 -12.63
CA VAL A 141 -7.60 10.33 -12.58
C VAL A 141 -7.52 11.12 -11.27
N ILE A 142 -8.61 11.77 -10.85
CA ILE A 142 -8.64 12.52 -9.57
C ILE A 142 -8.36 11.58 -8.39
N THR A 143 -8.95 10.38 -8.37
CA THR A 143 -8.70 9.40 -7.31
C THR A 143 -7.26 8.91 -7.29
N ILE A 144 -6.65 8.67 -8.46
CA ILE A 144 -5.24 8.29 -8.57
C ILE A 144 -4.34 9.41 -8.03
N MET A 145 -4.58 10.66 -8.44
CA MET A 145 -3.84 11.81 -7.91
C MET A 145 -4.01 11.93 -6.39
N SER A 146 -5.22 11.69 -5.88
CA SER A 146 -5.49 11.71 -4.43
C SER A 146 -4.75 10.61 -3.68
N ASN A 147 -4.69 9.38 -4.23
CA ASN A 147 -4.01 8.26 -3.60
C ASN A 147 -2.52 8.54 -3.37
N LEU A 148 -1.87 9.15 -4.37
CA LEU A 148 -0.45 9.51 -4.30
C LEU A 148 -0.19 10.68 -3.36
N SER A 149 -1.08 11.68 -3.33
CA SER A 149 -0.91 12.85 -2.45
C SER A 149 -1.21 12.53 -0.98
N PHE A 150 -2.13 11.60 -0.69
CA PHE A 150 -2.58 11.29 0.67
C PHE A 150 -1.56 10.51 1.50
N GLY A 151 -0.61 9.82 0.86
CA GLY A 151 0.44 9.08 1.56
C GLY A 151 1.37 10.04 2.31
N THR A 152 1.49 9.86 3.62
CA THR A 152 2.46 10.60 4.44
C THR A 152 3.88 10.22 4.04
N SER A 153 4.72 11.20 3.72
CA SER A 153 6.12 10.95 3.38
C SER A 153 6.93 10.60 4.62
N TRP A 154 7.59 9.46 4.59
CA TRP A 154 8.56 9.03 5.61
C TRP A 154 9.73 10.02 5.79
N ALA A 155 9.93 10.96 4.85
CA ALA A 155 10.85 12.07 5.05
C ALA A 155 10.46 12.92 6.28
N THR A 156 9.16 13.06 6.58
CA THR A 156 8.70 13.80 7.77
C THR A 156 9.17 13.15 9.05
N ASP A 157 9.25 11.82 9.10
CA ASP A 157 9.69 11.09 10.29
C ASP A 157 11.18 11.28 10.54
N ILE A 158 11.99 11.36 9.47
CA ILE A 158 13.41 11.73 9.57
C ILE A 158 13.54 13.15 10.12
N ILE A 159 12.78 14.10 9.57
CA ILE A 159 12.84 15.51 9.99
C ILE A 159 12.37 15.66 11.44
N GLN A 160 11.30 14.96 11.82
CA GLN A 160 10.79 14.95 13.18
C GLN A 160 11.80 14.31 14.13
N ALA A 161 12.46 13.22 13.74
CA ALA A 161 13.51 12.62 14.55
C ALA A 161 14.71 13.58 14.72
N GLN A 162 15.15 14.23 13.64
CA GLN A 162 16.23 15.24 13.67
C GLN A 162 15.90 16.42 14.59
N LYS A 163 14.66 16.92 14.57
CA LYS A 163 14.22 18.03 15.42
C LYS A 163 13.96 17.62 16.87
N ALA A 164 13.28 16.50 17.09
CA ALA A 164 12.82 16.07 18.42
C ALA A 164 13.91 15.38 19.25
N PHE A 165 14.75 14.54 18.63
CA PHE A 165 15.77 13.76 19.33
C PHE A 165 17.18 14.32 19.17
N TYR A 166 17.46 15.02 18.07
CA TYR A 166 18.81 15.51 17.76
C TYR A 166 18.92 17.04 17.74
N HIS A 167 17.85 17.76 18.09
CA HIS A 167 17.79 19.23 18.18
C HIS A 167 18.45 19.98 17.01
N THR A 168 18.36 19.40 15.81
CA THR A 168 18.98 19.95 14.60
C THR A 168 17.90 20.59 13.73
N ASP A 169 18.07 21.87 13.40
CA ASP A 169 17.14 22.58 12.52
C ASP A 169 17.28 22.11 11.08
N ALA A 170 16.21 21.53 10.53
CA ALA A 170 16.13 21.15 9.13
C ALA A 170 15.64 22.33 8.27
N ALA A 171 16.50 22.84 7.40
CA ALA A 171 16.14 23.90 6.45
C ALA A 171 14.96 23.48 5.55
N VAL A 172 14.11 24.43 5.16
CA VAL A 172 12.91 24.15 4.32
C VAL A 172 13.29 23.49 3.00
N GLY A 173 14.38 23.94 2.36
CA GLY A 173 14.89 23.34 1.13
C GLY A 173 15.32 21.88 1.29
N TYR A 174 15.90 21.51 2.44
CA TYR A 174 16.25 20.13 2.76
C TYR A 174 15.00 19.26 2.91
N GLN A 175 14.00 19.75 3.64
CA GLN A 175 12.75 19.01 3.85
C GLN A 175 12.05 18.69 2.51
N PHE A 176 11.98 19.70 1.63
CA PHE A 176 11.38 19.56 0.31
C PHE A 176 12.16 18.61 -0.61
N LEU A 177 13.48 18.79 -0.74
CA LEU A 177 14.30 17.95 -1.62
C LEU A 177 14.36 16.49 -1.13
N LEU A 178 14.40 16.29 0.19
CA LEU A 178 14.34 14.96 0.81
C LEU A 178 13.00 14.28 0.51
N GLY A 179 11.88 14.98 0.75
CA GLY A 179 10.54 14.47 0.45
C GLY A 179 10.35 14.16 -1.03
N LEU A 180 10.72 15.10 -1.91
CA LEU A 180 10.60 14.98 -3.36
C LEU A 180 11.41 13.80 -3.90
N SER A 181 12.66 13.64 -3.46
CA SER A 181 13.51 12.54 -3.91
C SER A 181 12.98 11.17 -3.48
N MET A 182 12.48 11.04 -2.24
CA MET A 182 11.91 9.78 -1.75
C MET A 182 10.62 9.38 -2.48
N GLN A 183 9.77 10.35 -2.86
CA GLN A 183 8.52 10.07 -3.56
C GLN A 183 8.72 9.79 -5.06
N LEU A 184 9.56 10.58 -5.75
CA LEU A 184 9.77 10.43 -7.19
C LEU A 184 10.58 9.17 -7.56
N PHE A 185 11.45 8.69 -6.67
CA PHE A 185 12.20 7.47 -6.93
C PHE A 185 11.27 6.25 -7.10
N GLY A 186 10.20 6.18 -6.30
CA GLY A 186 9.17 5.16 -6.42
C GLY A 186 8.47 5.17 -7.78
N LEU A 187 8.21 6.35 -8.34
CA LEU A 187 7.57 6.50 -9.67
C LEU A 187 8.46 5.92 -10.78
N GLY A 188 9.77 6.23 -10.74
CA GLY A 188 10.74 5.70 -11.68
C GLY A 188 10.82 4.17 -11.61
N LEU A 189 10.92 3.61 -10.40
CA LEU A 189 10.96 2.15 -10.21
C LEU A 189 9.66 1.45 -10.63
N ALA A 190 8.50 2.02 -10.32
CA ALA A 190 7.20 1.47 -10.68
C ALA A 190 7.05 1.33 -12.20
N GLY A 191 7.41 2.37 -12.96
CA GLY A 191 7.32 2.34 -14.42
C GLY A 191 8.29 1.36 -15.07
N LEU A 192 9.52 1.22 -14.53
CA LEU A 192 10.47 0.20 -14.98
C LEU A 192 9.95 -1.23 -14.69
N CYS A 193 9.16 -1.40 -13.64
CA CYS A 193 8.59 -2.68 -13.23
C CYS A 193 7.18 -2.96 -13.80
N TYR A 194 6.61 -2.04 -14.59
CA TYR A 194 5.25 -2.12 -15.11
C TYR A 194 4.93 -3.46 -15.80
N ARG A 195 5.86 -3.94 -16.65
CA ARG A 195 5.70 -5.20 -17.40
C ARG A 195 5.67 -6.44 -16.51
N PHE A 196 6.23 -6.36 -15.30
CA PHE A 196 6.34 -7.50 -14.38
C PHE A 196 5.19 -7.55 -13.38
N ILE A 197 4.72 -6.39 -12.90
CA ILE A 197 3.82 -6.33 -11.72
C ILE A 197 2.44 -5.74 -12.08
N VAL A 198 2.30 -5.02 -13.21
CA VAL A 198 1.05 -4.33 -13.58
C VAL A 198 0.38 -4.96 -14.79
N GLU A 199 1.13 -5.16 -15.89
CA GLU A 199 0.59 -5.67 -17.15
C GLU A 199 0.08 -7.12 -17.07
N PRO A 200 0.74 -8.06 -16.34
CA PRO A 200 0.31 -9.46 -16.35
C PRO A 200 -1.10 -9.67 -15.76
N PRO A 201 -1.90 -10.58 -16.35
CA PRO A 201 -3.28 -10.83 -15.91
C PRO A 201 -3.37 -11.43 -14.50
N GLN A 202 -2.36 -12.21 -14.07
CA GLN A 202 -2.32 -12.82 -12.74
C GLN A 202 -2.15 -11.78 -11.61
N MET A 203 -1.66 -10.58 -11.92
CA MET A 203 -1.48 -9.49 -10.96
C MET A 203 -2.78 -8.70 -10.83
N ILE A 204 -3.67 -9.13 -9.93
CA ILE A 204 -5.04 -8.60 -9.82
C ILE A 204 -5.17 -7.31 -9.00
N TRP A 205 -4.24 -7.05 -8.08
CA TRP A 205 -4.30 -5.93 -7.14
C TRP A 205 -5.68 -5.79 -6.46
N PRO A 206 -6.01 -6.66 -5.49
CA PRO A 206 -7.36 -6.76 -4.93
C PRO A 206 -7.91 -5.44 -4.35
N SER A 207 -7.10 -4.64 -3.67
CA SER A 207 -7.53 -3.32 -3.18
C SER A 207 -7.91 -2.37 -4.31
N THR A 208 -7.29 -2.48 -5.48
CA THR A 208 -7.58 -1.65 -6.65
C THR A 208 -8.93 -2.04 -7.27
N LEU A 209 -9.31 -3.32 -7.20
CA LEU A 209 -10.63 -3.77 -7.64
C LEU A 209 -11.75 -3.19 -6.78
N ALA A 210 -11.52 -2.95 -5.48
CA ALA A 210 -12.48 -2.25 -4.64
C ALA A 210 -12.74 -0.82 -5.13
N ASN A 211 -11.69 -0.08 -5.53
CA ASN A 211 -11.83 1.24 -6.15
C ASN A 211 -12.61 1.17 -7.48
N ALA A 212 -12.28 0.19 -8.33
CA ALA A 212 -12.97 -0.03 -9.61
C ALA A 212 -14.46 -0.35 -9.42
N ALA A 213 -14.79 -1.19 -8.45
CA ALA A 213 -16.18 -1.52 -8.10
C ALA A 213 -16.94 -0.27 -7.64
N LEU A 214 -16.33 0.58 -6.81
CA LEU A 214 -16.94 1.83 -6.36
C LEU A 214 -17.21 2.79 -7.54
N PHE A 215 -16.31 2.90 -8.52
CA PHE A 215 -16.55 3.72 -9.73
C PHE A 215 -17.78 3.23 -10.50
N GLU A 216 -17.88 1.92 -10.72
CA GLU A 216 -19.06 1.31 -11.34
C GLU A 216 -20.32 1.59 -10.51
N THR A 217 -20.26 1.55 -9.18
CA THR A 217 -21.45 1.85 -8.36
C THR A 217 -21.89 3.32 -8.42
N LEU A 218 -20.96 4.26 -8.56
CA LEU A 218 -21.26 5.70 -8.57
C LEU A 218 -21.73 6.17 -9.95
N HIS A 219 -21.16 5.62 -11.02
CA HIS A 219 -21.47 6.02 -12.40
C HIS A 219 -22.52 5.14 -13.08
N SER A 220 -22.77 3.91 -12.60
CA SER A 220 -23.82 3.04 -13.13
C SER A 220 -25.18 3.32 -12.51
N ARG A 221 -26.23 3.30 -13.35
CA ARG A 221 -27.64 3.34 -12.92
C ARG A 221 -28.23 1.94 -12.69
N ALA A 222 -27.43 0.89 -12.86
CA ALA A 222 -27.93 -0.48 -12.73
C ALA A 222 -28.27 -0.82 -11.27
N ASN A 223 -29.51 -1.26 -11.03
CA ASN A 223 -29.97 -1.73 -9.73
C ASN A 223 -30.40 -3.21 -9.85
N PRO A 224 -29.44 -4.16 -9.88
CA PRO A 224 -29.77 -5.58 -9.95
C PRO A 224 -30.48 -6.02 -8.67
N VAL A 225 -31.41 -6.97 -8.80
CA VAL A 225 -32.05 -7.62 -7.65
C VAL A 225 -30.99 -8.48 -6.94
N ALA A 226 -30.75 -8.23 -5.65
CA ALA A 226 -29.85 -9.02 -4.82
C ALA A 226 -30.71 -9.91 -3.92
N ASP A 227 -30.55 -11.24 -3.94
CA ASP A 227 -31.28 -12.19 -3.07
C ASP A 227 -32.79 -11.91 -2.88
N GLY A 228 -33.49 -11.58 -3.96
CA GLY A 228 -34.94 -11.33 -3.93
C GLY A 228 -35.39 -9.96 -3.42
N TRP A 229 -34.47 -9.08 -3.00
CA TRP A 229 -34.74 -7.69 -2.65
C TRP A 229 -34.02 -6.72 -3.60
N SER A 230 -34.59 -5.54 -3.83
CA SER A 230 -33.95 -4.49 -4.62
C SER A 230 -33.65 -3.30 -3.73
N ILE A 231 -32.36 -3.10 -3.42
CA ILE A 231 -31.87 -1.88 -2.80
C ILE A 231 -30.87 -1.22 -3.72
N SER A 232 -31.05 0.07 -3.99
CA SER A 232 -30.03 0.83 -4.71
C SER A 232 -28.72 0.80 -3.92
N ARG A 233 -27.61 0.53 -4.61
CA ARG A 233 -26.25 0.53 -4.02
C ARG A 233 -25.96 1.79 -3.19
N TYR A 234 -26.43 2.94 -3.65
CA TYR A 234 -26.26 4.22 -2.94
C TYR A 234 -27.08 4.30 -1.64
N ARG A 235 -28.31 3.77 -1.62
CA ARG A 235 -29.13 3.73 -0.40
C ARG A 235 -28.52 2.79 0.63
N PHE A 236 -28.07 1.62 0.19
CA PHE A 236 -27.37 0.67 1.07
C PHE A 236 -26.12 1.31 1.69
N PHE A 237 -25.29 1.98 0.87
CA PHE A 237 -24.13 2.72 1.35
C PHE A 237 -24.50 3.75 2.41
N LEU A 238 -25.53 4.58 2.18
CA LEU A 238 -25.94 5.60 3.15
C LEU A 238 -26.45 5.00 4.47
N TYR A 239 -27.19 3.89 4.44
CA TYR A 239 -27.65 3.22 5.65
C TYR A 239 -26.48 2.67 6.48
N ILE A 240 -25.53 2.00 5.82
CA ILE A 240 -24.33 1.50 6.50
C ILE A 240 -23.44 2.65 6.97
N PHE A 241 -23.32 3.73 6.21
CA PHE A 241 -22.55 4.92 6.60
C PHE A 241 -23.13 5.58 7.85
N VAL A 242 -24.43 5.85 7.89
CA VAL A 242 -25.09 6.44 9.07
C VAL A 242 -25.05 5.48 10.26
N GLY A 243 -25.30 4.19 10.03
CA GLY A 243 -25.20 3.17 11.07
C GLY A 243 -23.79 3.07 11.66
N GLY A 244 -22.77 3.03 10.81
CA GLY A 244 -21.36 3.02 11.21
C GLY A 244 -20.93 4.30 11.91
N TRP A 245 -21.39 5.47 11.43
CA TRP A 245 -21.15 6.76 12.09
C TRP A 245 -21.76 6.80 13.49
N CYS A 246 -23.01 6.37 13.66
CA CYS A 246 -23.65 6.25 14.98
C CYS A 246 -22.91 5.25 15.87
N TRP A 247 -22.53 4.09 15.32
CA TRP A 247 -21.83 3.05 16.08
C TRP A 247 -20.45 3.51 16.54
N TYR A 248 -19.71 4.26 15.73
CA TYR A 248 -18.34 4.70 16.05
C TYR A 248 -18.22 5.46 17.39
N TRP A 249 -19.25 6.22 17.77
CA TRP A 249 -19.29 6.91 19.06
C TRP A 249 -19.30 5.96 20.27
N PHE A 250 -19.82 4.75 20.12
CA PHE A 250 -19.90 3.77 21.20
C PHE A 250 -18.52 3.25 21.62
N PRO A 251 -17.77 2.51 20.77
CA PRO A 251 -16.45 2.03 21.15
C PRO A 251 -15.41 3.15 21.20
N GLY A 252 -15.62 4.26 20.48
CA GLY A 252 -14.65 5.36 20.41
C GLY A 252 -14.72 6.35 21.57
N PHE A 253 -15.88 6.56 22.19
CA PHE A 253 -16.08 7.60 23.20
C PHE A 253 -16.92 7.16 24.40
N ILE A 254 -18.10 6.59 24.17
CA ILE A 254 -19.06 6.28 25.25
C ILE A 254 -18.57 5.12 26.11
N PHE A 255 -18.10 4.03 25.49
CA PHE A 255 -17.59 2.85 26.18
C PHE A 255 -16.38 2.26 25.45
N THR A 256 -15.19 2.78 25.80
CA THR A 256 -13.90 2.38 25.21
C THR A 256 -13.54 0.92 25.46
N GLY A 257 -14.12 0.27 26.47
CA GLY A 257 -13.97 -1.17 26.73
C GLY A 257 -14.45 -2.07 25.59
N LEU A 258 -15.31 -1.58 24.70
CA LEU A 258 -15.72 -2.30 23.47
C LEU A 258 -14.59 -2.40 22.43
N SER A 259 -13.63 -1.48 22.48
CA SER A 259 -12.48 -1.46 21.55
C SER A 259 -11.47 -2.56 21.92
N THR A 260 -11.22 -2.77 23.21
CA THR A 260 -10.33 -3.83 23.74
C THR A 260 -11.12 -4.83 24.58
N PHE A 261 -12.03 -5.59 23.95
CA PHE A 261 -12.97 -6.44 24.65
C PHE A 261 -12.33 -7.78 25.06
N ALA A 262 -11.53 -7.78 26.13
CA ALA A 262 -10.87 -8.97 26.67
C ALA A 262 -11.69 -9.66 27.78
N PHE A 263 -12.91 -10.12 27.45
CA PHE A 263 -13.84 -10.67 28.45
C PHE A 263 -13.30 -11.89 29.21
N ILE A 264 -12.42 -12.68 28.59
CA ILE A 264 -11.76 -13.83 29.24
C ILE A 264 -10.90 -13.36 30.41
N CYS A 265 -10.20 -12.23 30.27
CA CYS A 265 -9.36 -11.68 31.34
C CYS A 265 -10.20 -11.20 32.54
N TRP A 266 -11.50 -10.94 32.39
CA TRP A 266 -12.39 -10.59 33.50
C TRP A 266 -12.70 -11.78 34.41
N ALA A 267 -12.61 -13.01 33.92
CA ALA A 267 -12.83 -14.20 34.73
C ALA A 267 -11.75 -14.37 35.81
N ALA A 268 -10.52 -13.93 35.55
CA ALA A 268 -9.43 -13.90 36.53
C ALA A 268 -8.48 -12.71 36.28
N PRO A 269 -8.83 -11.49 36.74
CA PRO A 269 -8.12 -10.25 36.39
C PRO A 269 -6.68 -10.19 36.89
N ASN A 270 -6.36 -10.91 37.98
CA ASN A 270 -5.03 -10.92 38.57
C ASN A 270 -4.13 -12.06 38.06
N ASN A 271 -4.63 -12.91 37.14
CA ASN A 271 -3.86 -14.02 36.60
C ASN A 271 -2.94 -13.55 35.45
N LYS A 272 -1.65 -13.47 35.74
CA LYS A 272 -0.62 -13.05 34.76
C LYS A 272 -0.61 -13.93 33.50
N VAL A 273 -0.77 -15.24 33.65
CA VAL A 273 -0.77 -16.17 32.51
C VAL A 273 -1.98 -15.92 31.62
N LEU A 274 -3.15 -15.72 32.22
CA LEU A 274 -4.37 -15.43 31.48
C LEU A 274 -4.25 -14.11 30.70
N ASN A 275 -3.72 -13.07 31.34
CA ASN A 275 -3.49 -11.78 30.68
C ASN A 275 -2.43 -11.85 29.58
N ASN A 276 -1.37 -12.64 29.77
CA ASN A 276 -0.34 -12.84 28.77
C ASN A 276 -0.89 -13.51 27.49
N LEU A 277 -1.79 -14.49 27.62
CA LEU A 277 -2.31 -15.25 26.48
C LEU A 277 -3.53 -14.57 25.81
N PHE A 278 -4.47 -14.05 26.61
CA PHE A 278 -5.75 -13.52 26.11
C PHE A 278 -5.88 -11.99 26.22
N GLY A 279 -4.94 -11.31 26.87
CA GLY A 279 -4.96 -9.85 26.98
C GLY A 279 -4.79 -9.20 25.61
N MET A 280 -5.57 -8.15 25.35
CA MET A 280 -5.58 -7.44 24.06
C MET A 280 -4.44 -6.41 23.93
N SER A 281 -4.08 -5.73 25.03
CA SER A 281 -3.08 -4.64 25.00
C SER A 281 -1.66 -5.09 25.37
N THR A 282 -1.54 -6.01 26.33
CA THR A 282 -0.23 -6.50 26.84
C THR A 282 0.02 -7.98 26.55
N GLY A 283 -0.99 -8.67 26.01
CA GLY A 283 -0.95 -10.11 25.74
C GLY A 283 -0.88 -10.42 24.25
N LEU A 284 -0.97 -11.70 23.92
CA LEU A 284 -0.96 -12.20 22.55
C LEU A 284 -2.32 -12.08 21.85
N GLY A 285 -3.41 -11.93 22.60
CA GLY A 285 -4.76 -11.79 22.05
C GLY A 285 -5.25 -13.04 21.32
N TYR A 286 -5.20 -14.23 21.95
CA TYR A 286 -5.66 -15.49 21.33
C TYR A 286 -7.11 -15.50 20.86
N LEU A 287 -7.94 -14.68 21.49
CA LEU A 287 -9.31 -14.45 21.05
C LEU A 287 -9.51 -12.93 20.94
N PRO A 288 -9.08 -12.31 19.84
CA PRO A 288 -9.12 -10.87 19.69
C PRO A 288 -10.55 -10.44 19.36
N THR A 289 -11.36 -10.22 20.40
CA THR A 289 -12.70 -9.66 20.26
C THR A 289 -12.65 -8.15 20.37
N THR A 290 -13.10 -7.47 19.32
CA THR A 290 -13.28 -6.01 19.30
C THR A 290 -14.57 -5.69 18.57
N PHE A 291 -15.30 -4.70 19.06
CA PHE A 291 -16.49 -4.14 18.40
C PHE A 291 -16.18 -2.81 17.72
N ASP A 292 -14.89 -2.49 17.60
CA ASP A 292 -14.37 -1.27 17.00
C ASP A 292 -13.71 -1.60 15.66
N TRP A 293 -14.34 -1.16 14.57
CA TRP A 293 -13.77 -1.34 13.24
C TRP A 293 -12.42 -0.65 13.07
N SER A 294 -12.14 0.42 13.83
CA SER A 294 -10.84 1.10 13.75
C SER A 294 -9.68 0.24 14.26
N GLN A 295 -9.91 -0.63 15.24
CA GLN A 295 -8.92 -1.60 15.71
C GLN A 295 -8.64 -2.68 14.66
N ILE A 296 -9.68 -3.12 13.95
CA ILE A 296 -9.55 -4.10 12.87
C ILE A 296 -8.83 -3.47 11.67
N ALA A 297 -9.28 -2.28 11.25
CA ALA A 297 -8.76 -1.57 10.08
C ALA A 297 -7.34 -1.00 10.30
N TYR A 298 -6.88 -0.88 11.54
CA TYR A 298 -5.51 -0.45 11.86
C TYR A 298 -4.46 -1.33 11.18
N ASN A 299 -4.70 -2.65 11.05
CA ASN A 299 -3.82 -3.56 10.34
C ASN A 299 -4.24 -3.79 8.87
N GLY A 300 -4.93 -2.81 8.27
CA GLY A 300 -5.50 -2.89 6.93
C GLY A 300 -6.90 -3.52 6.90
N SER A 301 -7.58 -3.38 5.76
CA SER A 301 -8.93 -3.93 5.58
C SER A 301 -8.86 -5.42 5.20
N PRO A 302 -9.38 -6.35 6.03
CA PRO A 302 -9.38 -7.77 5.69
C PRO A 302 -10.33 -8.07 4.52
N LEU A 303 -11.29 -7.19 4.21
CA LEU A 303 -12.31 -7.41 3.18
C LEU A 303 -11.74 -7.49 1.76
N VAL A 304 -10.59 -6.87 1.53
CA VAL A 304 -9.91 -6.85 0.22
C VAL A 304 -8.84 -7.93 0.10
N VAL A 305 -8.52 -8.63 1.19
CA VAL A 305 -7.49 -9.68 1.20
C VAL A 305 -8.16 -11.03 0.88
N PRO A 306 -7.66 -11.81 -0.08
CA PRO A 306 -8.21 -13.15 -0.36
C PRO A 306 -8.16 -14.09 0.86
N PHE A 307 -9.16 -14.94 1.02
CA PHE A 307 -9.26 -15.87 2.16
C PHE A 307 -8.01 -16.74 2.34
N TRP A 308 -7.47 -17.29 1.25
CA TRP A 308 -6.27 -18.14 1.32
C TRP A 308 -5.06 -17.39 1.90
N ALA A 309 -4.92 -16.10 1.62
CA ALA A 309 -3.84 -15.28 2.12
C ALA A 309 -4.04 -14.99 3.62
N GLN A 310 -5.28 -14.68 4.02
CA GLN A 310 -5.64 -14.51 5.43
C GLN A 310 -5.37 -15.77 6.24
N ALA A 311 -5.76 -16.95 5.73
CA ALA A 311 -5.52 -18.22 6.39
C ALA A 311 -4.02 -18.49 6.60
N ASN A 312 -3.17 -18.19 5.60
CA ASN A 312 -1.72 -18.32 5.73
C ASN A 312 -1.13 -17.38 6.78
N VAL A 313 -1.56 -16.10 6.81
CA VAL A 313 -1.13 -15.14 7.84
C VAL A 313 -1.55 -15.60 9.23
N PHE A 314 -2.77 -16.09 9.38
CA PHE A 314 -3.27 -16.63 10.64
C PHE A 314 -2.48 -17.87 11.09
N SER A 315 -2.19 -18.81 10.20
CA SER A 315 -1.34 -19.98 10.50
C SER A 315 0.07 -19.55 10.92
N GLY A 316 0.65 -18.58 10.22
CA GLY A 316 1.96 -18.01 10.56
C GLY A 316 1.96 -17.35 11.94
N TRP A 317 0.92 -16.58 12.26
CA TRP A 317 0.74 -15.98 13.59
C TRP A 317 0.57 -17.04 14.68
N LEU A 318 -0.27 -18.06 14.45
CA LEU A 318 -0.53 -19.13 15.41
C LEU A 318 0.75 -19.92 15.74
N PHE A 319 1.59 -20.19 14.74
CA PHE A 319 2.86 -20.88 14.96
C PHE A 319 3.87 -19.98 15.69
N HIS A 320 4.17 -18.78 15.18
CA HIS A 320 5.27 -17.98 15.73
C HIS A 320 4.89 -17.24 17.01
N PHE A 321 3.74 -16.57 17.02
CA PHE A 321 3.29 -15.81 18.19
C PHE A 321 2.41 -16.67 19.10
N GLY A 322 1.57 -17.52 18.53
CA GLY A 322 0.73 -18.43 19.30
C GLY A 322 1.53 -19.52 20.03
N LEU A 323 2.48 -20.18 19.39
CA LEU A 323 3.21 -21.30 20.00
C LEU A 323 4.62 -20.91 20.46
N VAL A 324 5.44 -20.32 19.58
CA VAL A 324 6.86 -20.09 19.87
C VAL A 324 7.07 -18.99 20.92
N ALA A 325 6.32 -17.88 20.87
CA ALA A 325 6.49 -16.78 21.84
C ALA A 325 6.25 -17.20 23.31
N PRO A 326 5.16 -17.91 23.67
CA PRO A 326 5.00 -18.45 25.02
C PRO A 326 6.10 -19.43 25.42
N ILE A 327 6.55 -20.30 24.50
CA ILE A 327 7.63 -21.25 24.80
C ILE A 327 8.89 -20.49 25.19
N LEU A 328 9.31 -19.48 24.41
CA LEU A 328 10.49 -18.68 24.72
C LEU A 328 10.36 -17.95 26.06
N TYR A 329 9.19 -17.37 26.32
CA TYR A 329 8.91 -16.62 27.54
C TYR A 329 8.94 -17.51 28.79
N TYR A 330 8.23 -18.64 28.78
CA TYR A 330 8.12 -19.52 29.94
C TYR A 330 9.35 -20.42 30.15
N THR A 331 10.15 -20.67 29.10
CA THR A 331 11.49 -21.29 29.24
C THR A 331 12.58 -20.30 29.67
N ASN A 332 12.22 -19.02 29.83
CA ASN A 332 13.13 -17.93 30.15
C ASN A 332 14.31 -17.82 29.16
N THR A 333 14.06 -18.12 27.89
CA THR A 333 15.06 -17.92 26.84
C THR A 333 15.31 -16.41 26.69
N TRP A 334 16.59 -16.01 26.59
CA TRP A 334 17.05 -14.61 26.51
C TRP A 334 16.56 -13.70 27.63
N TRP A 335 16.36 -14.24 28.84
CA TRP A 335 15.89 -13.47 30.01
C TRP A 335 14.53 -12.78 29.82
N THR A 336 13.75 -13.22 28.84
CA THR A 336 12.46 -12.60 28.49
C THR A 336 11.40 -12.70 29.59
N SER A 337 11.51 -13.64 30.53
CA SER A 337 10.53 -13.78 31.62
C SER A 337 10.56 -12.63 32.63
N TYR A 338 11.66 -11.86 32.65
CA TYR A 338 11.80 -10.64 33.45
C TYR A 338 11.20 -9.41 32.77
N LEU A 339 10.83 -9.52 31.48
CA LEU A 339 10.24 -8.46 30.68
C LEU A 339 8.75 -8.75 30.45
N PRO A 340 7.96 -7.78 29.95
CA PRO A 340 6.62 -8.07 29.44
C PRO A 340 6.68 -9.09 28.29
N LEU A 341 5.69 -9.97 28.20
CA LEU A 341 5.61 -10.96 27.12
C LEU A 341 5.58 -10.29 25.75
N SER A 342 4.79 -9.21 25.64
CA SER A 342 4.66 -8.40 24.44
C SER A 342 4.79 -6.93 24.76
N GLY A 343 5.54 -6.20 23.94
CA GLY A 343 5.77 -4.76 24.07
C GLY A 343 6.66 -4.25 22.93
N SER A 344 6.57 -2.95 22.65
CA SER A 344 7.40 -2.26 21.66
C SER A 344 8.65 -1.62 22.25
N ASP A 345 8.74 -1.56 23.58
CA ASP A 345 9.85 -0.91 24.28
C ASP A 345 11.07 -1.83 24.38
N SER A 346 12.23 -1.20 24.47
CA SER A 346 13.51 -1.84 24.77
C SER A 346 13.87 -1.59 26.24
N TYR A 347 14.51 -2.57 26.87
CA TYR A 347 14.80 -2.56 28.31
C TYR A 347 16.29 -2.68 28.60
N ASP A 348 16.72 -2.15 29.74
CA ASP A 348 18.05 -2.37 30.29
C ASP A 348 18.13 -3.65 31.15
N ASN A 349 19.32 -3.97 31.63
CA ASN A 349 19.59 -5.12 32.50
C ASN A 349 18.84 -5.08 33.84
N THR A 350 18.25 -3.95 34.21
CA THR A 350 17.42 -3.81 35.42
C THR A 350 15.91 -3.93 35.13
N GLY A 351 15.54 -4.16 33.86
CA GLY A 351 14.14 -4.24 33.42
C GLY A 351 13.44 -2.88 33.32
N GLN A 352 14.19 -1.77 33.36
CA GLN A 352 13.67 -0.43 33.11
C GLN A 352 13.72 -0.10 31.62
N VAL A 353 12.89 0.83 31.17
CA VAL A 353 12.91 1.29 29.78
C VAL A 353 14.29 1.88 29.47
N TYR A 354 14.88 1.44 28.35
CA TYR A 354 16.25 1.74 27.99
C TYR A 354 16.47 3.24 27.75
N ASN A 355 17.39 3.84 28.50
CA ASN A 355 17.68 5.27 28.38
C ASN A 355 18.73 5.54 27.29
N VAL A 356 18.27 5.97 26.11
CA VAL A 356 19.12 6.24 24.94
C VAL A 356 20.07 7.42 25.16
N THR A 357 19.69 8.43 25.94
CA THR A 357 20.53 9.62 26.19
C THR A 357 21.83 9.32 26.94
N LYS A 358 21.94 8.14 27.57
CA LYS A 358 23.17 7.68 28.23
C LYS A 358 24.22 7.10 27.29
N ILE A 359 23.88 6.83 26.04
CA ILE A 359 24.76 6.14 25.08
C ILE A 359 24.96 6.94 23.79
N VAL A 360 24.50 8.20 23.77
CA VAL A 360 24.55 9.09 22.62
C VAL A 360 25.18 10.41 23.04
N ASP A 361 26.10 10.94 22.24
CA ASP A 361 26.72 12.25 22.48
C ASP A 361 25.75 13.42 22.16
N ALA A 362 26.16 14.66 22.47
CA ALA A 362 25.37 15.86 22.16
C ALA A 362 25.15 16.10 20.64
N ARG A 363 25.86 15.36 19.78
CA ARG A 363 25.74 15.40 18.32
C ARG A 363 24.94 14.22 17.76
N GLY A 364 24.42 13.34 18.61
CA GLY A 364 23.66 12.17 18.17
C GLY A 364 24.49 10.93 17.85
N ASN A 365 25.80 10.91 18.08
CA ASN A 365 26.65 9.75 17.77
C ASN A 365 26.67 8.73 18.90
N PHE A 366 26.79 7.45 18.54
CA PHE A 366 26.82 6.36 19.50
C PHE A 366 28.15 6.28 20.25
N LEU A 367 28.09 6.23 21.57
CA LEU A 367 29.24 6.14 22.47
C LEU A 367 29.40 4.70 22.99
N LYS A 368 30.29 3.94 22.35
CA LYS A 368 30.52 2.53 22.67
C LYS A 368 30.91 2.28 24.13
N ASP A 369 31.83 3.07 24.68
CA ASP A 369 32.31 2.89 26.06
C ASP A 369 31.19 3.11 27.10
N GLN A 370 30.29 4.06 26.83
CA GLN A 370 29.14 4.33 27.70
C GLN A 370 28.07 3.24 27.57
N TYR A 371 27.91 2.66 26.38
CA TYR A 371 27.04 1.51 26.15
C TYR A 371 27.50 0.28 26.94
N GLU A 372 28.79 -0.05 26.86
CA GLU A 372 29.38 -1.18 27.59
C GLU A 372 29.29 -0.98 29.11
N ALA A 373 29.42 0.25 29.59
CA ALA A 373 29.28 0.61 31.00
C ALA A 373 27.82 0.63 31.50
N TYR A 374 26.84 0.93 30.64
CA TYR A 374 25.44 1.04 31.02
C TYR A 374 24.74 -0.33 31.03
N SER A 375 24.46 -0.90 29.85
CA SER A 375 23.75 -2.17 29.71
C SER A 375 23.63 -2.57 28.23
N PRO A 376 23.69 -3.88 27.90
CA PRO A 376 23.13 -4.37 26.66
C PRO A 376 21.61 -4.13 26.58
N ILE A 377 21.07 -4.12 25.36
CA ILE A 377 19.64 -3.93 25.13
C ILE A 377 18.92 -5.28 25.23
N PHE A 378 17.85 -5.33 26.01
CA PHE A 378 16.95 -6.46 26.09
C PHE A 378 15.60 -6.13 25.46
N MET A 379 15.02 -7.11 24.76
CA MET A 379 13.75 -6.95 24.04
C MET A 379 12.75 -8.03 24.47
N PRO A 380 11.44 -7.71 24.53
CA PRO A 380 10.37 -8.70 24.72
C PRO A 380 10.42 -9.84 23.70
N ALA A 381 9.87 -11.00 24.09
CA ALA A 381 9.88 -12.20 23.25
C ALA A 381 9.20 -11.98 21.89
N THR A 382 8.04 -11.31 21.87
CA THR A 382 7.33 -11.01 20.62
C THR A 382 8.10 -10.02 19.74
N PHE A 383 8.79 -9.05 20.34
CA PHE A 383 9.57 -8.08 19.60
C PHE A 383 10.79 -8.72 18.93
N ALA A 384 11.52 -9.56 19.67
CA ALA A 384 12.64 -10.33 19.13
C ALA A 384 12.22 -11.28 18.00
N LEU A 385 11.09 -11.98 18.17
CA LEU A 385 10.53 -12.84 17.12
C LEU A 385 10.12 -12.05 15.87
N SER A 386 9.53 -10.86 16.03
CA SER A 386 9.17 -9.99 14.91
C SER A 386 10.39 -9.60 14.06
N TYR A 387 11.51 -9.24 14.71
CA TYR A 387 12.78 -9.00 14.02
C TYR A 387 13.32 -10.26 13.32
N GLY A 388 13.30 -11.41 14.00
CA GLY A 388 13.74 -12.69 13.41
C GLY A 388 12.94 -13.04 12.16
N LEU A 389 11.62 -12.89 12.21
CA LEU A 389 10.73 -13.15 11.07
C LEU A 389 10.93 -12.15 9.94
N SER A 390 11.23 -10.90 10.28
CA SER A 390 11.58 -9.86 9.30
C SER A 390 12.76 -10.31 8.43
N PHE A 391 13.82 -10.86 9.03
CA PHE A 391 14.94 -11.44 8.28
C PHE A 391 14.54 -12.66 7.46
N ALA A 392 13.72 -13.55 8.02
CA ALA A 392 13.25 -14.74 7.32
C ALA A 392 12.43 -14.37 6.06
N VAL A 393 11.56 -13.36 6.15
CA VAL A 393 10.76 -12.86 5.01
C VAL A 393 11.66 -12.37 3.88
N MET A 394 12.73 -11.64 4.20
CA MET A 394 13.63 -11.07 3.19
C MET A 394 14.45 -12.12 2.44
N ALA A 395 14.70 -13.28 3.03
CA ALA A 395 15.28 -14.44 2.35
C ALA A 395 14.22 -15.26 1.60
N CYS A 396 13.04 -15.44 2.22
CA CYS A 396 11.95 -16.25 1.66
C CYS A 396 11.35 -15.63 0.39
N LEU A 397 11.18 -14.31 0.34
CA LEU A 397 10.53 -13.63 -0.79
C LEU A 397 11.23 -13.87 -2.13
N PRO A 398 12.54 -13.58 -2.31
CA PRO A 398 13.22 -13.88 -3.57
C PRO A 398 13.19 -15.36 -3.93
N VAL A 399 13.35 -16.25 -2.95
CA VAL A 399 13.33 -17.70 -3.16
C VAL A 399 11.95 -18.17 -3.63
N HIS A 400 10.87 -17.71 -2.98
CA HIS A 400 9.50 -18.04 -3.37
C HIS A 400 9.22 -17.59 -4.81
N ILE A 401 9.62 -16.37 -5.16
CA ILE A 401 9.38 -15.81 -6.49
C ILE A 401 10.21 -16.53 -7.55
N PHE A 402 11.45 -16.88 -7.23
CA PHE A 402 12.29 -17.69 -8.09
C PHE A 402 11.74 -19.10 -8.31
N LEU A 403 11.22 -19.76 -7.28
CA LEU A 403 10.69 -21.13 -7.42
C LEU A 403 9.35 -21.17 -8.17
N TYR A 404 8.44 -20.25 -7.89
CA TYR A 404 7.07 -20.32 -8.39
C TYR A 404 6.81 -19.46 -9.64
N TYR A 405 7.47 -18.30 -9.77
CA TYR A 405 7.13 -17.29 -10.78
C TYR A 405 8.24 -17.01 -11.79
N TRP A 406 9.40 -17.70 -11.73
CA TRP A 406 10.53 -17.36 -12.63
C TRP A 406 10.20 -17.48 -14.11
N ARG A 407 9.36 -18.45 -14.52
CA ARG A 407 8.97 -18.63 -15.93
C ARG A 407 8.16 -17.44 -16.44
N ASP A 408 7.22 -16.96 -15.62
CA ASP A 408 6.39 -15.80 -15.97
C ASP A 408 7.21 -14.51 -16.01
N MET A 409 8.18 -14.37 -15.10
CA MET A 409 9.14 -13.26 -15.11
C MET A 409 10.02 -13.31 -16.35
N TRP A 410 10.51 -14.49 -16.74
CA TRP A 410 11.31 -14.64 -17.95
C TRP A 410 10.51 -14.39 -19.23
N GLY A 411 9.24 -14.81 -19.24
CA GLY A 411 8.29 -14.48 -20.30
C GLY A 411 8.01 -12.98 -20.39
N ALA A 412 7.94 -12.27 -19.24
CA ALA A 412 7.79 -10.82 -19.20
C ALA A 412 9.03 -10.08 -19.77
N VAL A 413 10.24 -10.59 -19.51
CA VAL A 413 11.47 -10.06 -20.11
C VAL A 413 11.47 -10.23 -21.63
N ARG A 414 11.05 -11.41 -22.12
CA ARG A 414 10.99 -11.72 -23.56
C ARG A 414 9.85 -11.03 -24.30
N GLY A 415 8.80 -10.61 -23.58
CA GLY A 415 7.59 -10.03 -24.16
C GLY A 415 6.58 -11.07 -24.66
N ASP A 416 6.73 -12.33 -24.25
CA ASP A 416 5.90 -13.46 -24.69
C ASP A 416 4.60 -13.62 -23.88
N ASN A 417 4.44 -12.84 -22.80
CA ASN A 417 3.29 -12.98 -21.91
C ASN A 417 1.98 -12.60 -22.59
N LYS A 418 0.96 -13.44 -22.38
CA LYS A 418 -0.39 -13.19 -22.90
C LYS A 418 -0.95 -11.91 -22.27
N LYS A 419 -1.22 -10.91 -23.11
CA LYS A 419 -1.83 -9.65 -22.69
C LYS A 419 -3.30 -9.87 -22.32
N ASP A 420 -3.69 -9.29 -21.19
CA ASP A 420 -5.07 -9.21 -20.76
C ASP A 420 -5.95 -8.40 -21.73
N ILE A 421 -7.27 -8.58 -21.70
CA ILE A 421 -8.24 -7.78 -22.46
C ILE A 421 -8.09 -6.29 -22.15
N HIS A 422 -7.85 -5.91 -20.89
CA HIS A 422 -7.65 -4.51 -20.52
C HIS A 422 -6.39 -3.94 -21.19
N ALA A 423 -5.28 -4.68 -21.14
CA ALA A 423 -4.04 -4.29 -21.82
C ALA A 423 -4.22 -4.19 -23.34
N ARG A 424 -4.97 -5.11 -23.95
CA ARG A 424 -5.28 -5.06 -25.39
C ARG A 424 -6.10 -3.84 -25.78
N LEU A 425 -7.08 -3.46 -24.97
CA LEU A 425 -7.88 -2.25 -25.22
C LEU A 425 -7.05 -0.97 -25.09
N LEU A 426 -6.05 -0.94 -24.19
CA LEU A 426 -5.14 0.21 -24.07
C LEU A 426 -4.12 0.32 -25.21
N MET A 427 -3.87 -0.73 -26.00
CA MET A 427 -2.88 -0.68 -27.10
C MET A 427 -3.25 0.33 -28.20
N ARG A 428 -4.47 0.87 -28.22
CA ARG A 428 -4.84 1.99 -29.10
C ARG A 428 -4.13 3.30 -28.73
N TYR A 429 -3.77 3.49 -27.45
CA TYR A 429 -3.10 4.69 -26.98
C TYR A 429 -1.58 4.55 -27.09
N LYS A 430 -0.88 5.68 -27.24
CA LYS A 430 0.59 5.68 -27.25
C LYS A 430 1.12 5.26 -25.90
N ASP A 431 2.03 4.30 -25.91
CA ASP A 431 2.72 3.86 -24.71
C ASP A 431 3.69 4.95 -24.19
N VAL A 432 3.95 4.90 -22.88
CA VAL A 432 5.00 5.69 -22.24
C VAL A 432 6.33 4.95 -22.47
N PRO A 433 7.33 5.59 -23.09
CA PRO A 433 8.63 4.96 -23.26
C PRO A 433 9.29 4.67 -21.92
N TRP A 434 9.93 3.50 -21.79
CA TRP A 434 10.63 3.10 -20.57
C TRP A 434 11.71 4.10 -20.12
N TRP A 435 12.31 4.83 -21.06
CA TRP A 435 13.35 5.82 -20.78
C TRP A 435 12.83 7.04 -20.03
N TRP A 436 11.52 7.35 -20.05
CA TRP A 436 10.95 8.43 -19.23
C TRP A 436 11.14 8.12 -17.74
N PHE A 437 10.82 6.89 -17.35
CA PHE A 437 11.03 6.40 -16.00
C PHE A 437 12.51 6.29 -15.66
N GLY A 438 13.35 5.85 -16.60
CA GLY A 438 14.80 5.82 -16.45
C GLY A 438 15.40 7.21 -16.18
N ILE A 439 14.98 8.24 -16.92
CA ILE A 439 15.41 9.63 -16.70
C ILE A 439 14.97 10.11 -15.33
N ILE A 440 13.72 9.87 -14.92
CA ILE A 440 13.25 10.23 -13.58
C ILE A 440 14.12 9.57 -12.51
N THR A 441 14.41 8.28 -12.63
CA THR A 441 15.29 7.57 -11.69
C THR A 441 16.66 8.21 -11.58
N VAL A 442 17.27 8.61 -12.71
CA VAL A 442 18.58 9.28 -12.72
C VAL A 442 18.50 10.69 -12.12
N VAL A 443 17.49 11.48 -12.49
CA VAL A 443 17.28 12.84 -11.95
C VAL A 443 17.10 12.78 -10.44
N VAL A 444 16.31 11.83 -9.94
CA VAL A 444 16.08 11.66 -8.51
C VAL A 444 17.34 11.22 -7.79
N LEU A 445 18.13 10.31 -8.36
CA LEU A 445 19.41 9.92 -7.79
C LEU A 445 20.35 11.13 -7.65
N VAL A 446 20.41 12.00 -8.68
CA VAL A 446 21.20 13.24 -8.64
C VAL A 446 20.68 14.19 -7.56
N ILE A 447 19.37 14.38 -7.46
CA ILE A 447 18.75 15.21 -6.40
C ILE A 447 19.09 14.66 -5.01
N SER A 448 19.01 13.34 -4.82
CA SER A 448 19.39 12.71 -3.54
C SER A 448 20.84 12.99 -3.18
N ILE A 449 21.76 12.85 -4.14
CA ILE A 449 23.19 13.14 -3.94
C ILE A 449 23.41 14.60 -3.56
N ILE A 450 22.82 15.53 -4.32
CA ILE A 450 22.90 16.97 -4.04
C ILE A 450 22.36 17.29 -2.64
N THR A 451 21.23 16.69 -2.27
CA THR A 451 20.62 16.92 -0.95
C THR A 451 21.53 16.46 0.19
N MET A 452 22.20 15.32 0.04
CA MET A 452 23.11 14.82 1.08
C MET A 452 24.42 15.63 1.17
N GLU A 453 24.98 16.04 0.03
CA GLU A 453 26.24 16.80 -0.03
C GLU A 453 26.07 18.25 0.40
N VAL A 454 25.02 18.95 -0.06
CA VAL A 454 24.79 20.38 0.26
C VAL A 454 24.44 20.58 1.73
N TYR A 455 23.68 19.65 2.32
CA TYR A 455 23.27 19.73 3.72
C TYR A 455 24.18 18.95 4.67
N HIS A 456 25.31 18.43 4.18
CA HIS A 456 26.34 17.73 4.95
C HIS A 456 25.79 16.69 5.93
N THR A 457 24.90 15.80 5.45
CA THR A 457 24.26 14.76 6.28
C THR A 457 25.20 13.63 6.70
N GLU A 458 26.48 13.72 6.33
CA GLU A 458 27.53 12.71 6.53
C GLU A 458 27.27 11.35 5.86
N MET A 459 26.23 11.25 5.04
CA MET A 459 25.92 10.06 4.25
C MET A 459 26.80 10.04 2.99
N PRO A 460 27.64 9.00 2.79
CA PRO A 460 28.45 8.92 1.59
C PRO A 460 27.59 8.59 0.37
N VAL A 461 27.97 9.11 -0.80
CA VAL A 461 27.28 8.90 -2.08
C VAL A 461 27.05 7.42 -2.40
N TRP A 462 28.04 6.56 -2.12
CA TRP A 462 27.89 5.12 -2.36
C TRP A 462 26.81 4.49 -1.47
N GLY A 463 26.54 5.04 -0.29
CA GLY A 463 25.47 4.57 0.60
C GLY A 463 24.08 4.76 -0.03
N ILE A 464 23.89 5.86 -0.78
CA ILE A 464 22.64 6.13 -1.51
C ILE A 464 22.45 5.07 -2.60
N LEU A 465 23.51 4.73 -3.33
CA LEU A 465 23.48 3.70 -4.37
C LEU A 465 23.12 2.33 -3.81
N VAL A 466 23.65 1.96 -2.64
CA VAL A 466 23.30 0.69 -1.98
C VAL A 466 21.82 0.69 -1.56
N ALA A 467 21.31 1.76 -0.94
CA ALA A 467 19.91 1.85 -0.55
C ALA A 467 18.96 1.74 -1.76
N PHE A 468 19.30 2.39 -2.88
CA PHE A 468 18.52 2.33 -4.12
C PHE A 468 18.61 0.95 -4.77
N GLY A 469 19.80 0.33 -4.75
CA GLY A 469 20.02 -1.03 -5.23
C GLY A 469 19.17 -2.05 -4.47
N MET A 470 19.03 -1.90 -3.15
CA MET A 470 18.14 -2.75 -2.34
C MET A 470 16.69 -2.65 -2.80
N ALA A 471 16.18 -1.43 -3.02
CA ALA A 471 14.82 -1.24 -3.51
C ALA A 471 14.60 -1.90 -4.89
N ILE A 472 15.58 -1.80 -5.79
CA ILE A 472 15.53 -2.43 -7.13
C ILE A 472 15.50 -3.96 -7.03
N VAL A 473 16.24 -4.57 -6.10
CA VAL A 473 16.25 -6.04 -5.92
C VAL A 473 14.91 -6.53 -5.38
N TYR A 474 14.35 -5.81 -4.41
CA TYR A 474 13.16 -6.25 -3.69
C TYR A 474 11.82 -5.82 -4.31
N ILE A 475 11.83 -4.94 -5.33
CA ILE A 475 10.59 -4.49 -5.97
C ILE A 475 9.78 -5.59 -6.63
N ILE A 476 10.43 -6.48 -7.39
CA ILE A 476 9.73 -7.56 -8.08
C ILE A 476 9.15 -8.56 -7.06
N PRO A 477 9.94 -9.05 -6.07
CA PRO A 477 9.39 -10.00 -5.12
C PRO A 477 8.27 -9.44 -4.25
N VAL A 478 8.48 -8.26 -3.67
CA VAL A 478 7.48 -7.63 -2.79
C VAL A 478 6.24 -7.24 -3.60
N GLY A 479 6.40 -6.68 -4.79
CA GLY A 479 5.26 -6.28 -5.60
C GLY A 479 4.45 -7.43 -6.17
N THR A 480 5.07 -8.58 -6.46
CA THR A 480 4.32 -9.77 -6.87
C THR A 480 3.41 -10.28 -5.75
N VAL A 481 3.93 -10.40 -4.53
CA VAL A 481 3.12 -10.82 -3.36
C VAL A 481 2.02 -9.82 -3.09
N TYR A 482 2.33 -8.52 -3.14
CA TYR A 482 1.33 -7.48 -2.89
C TYR A 482 0.24 -7.46 -3.96
N ALA A 483 0.59 -7.60 -5.24
CA ALA A 483 -0.34 -7.63 -6.35
C ALA A 483 -1.29 -8.84 -6.35
N VAL A 484 -0.88 -9.98 -5.79
CA VAL A 484 -1.71 -11.21 -5.78
C VAL A 484 -2.45 -11.37 -4.45
N ALA A 485 -1.77 -11.17 -3.33
CA ALA A 485 -2.30 -11.44 -2.00
C ALA A 485 -2.84 -10.20 -1.28
N ASN A 486 -2.56 -8.98 -1.78
CA ASN A 486 -2.86 -7.72 -1.10
C ASN A 486 -2.21 -7.61 0.30
N LEU A 487 -1.08 -8.28 0.49
CA LEU A 487 -0.29 -8.25 1.73
C LEU A 487 1.02 -7.48 1.50
N ASN A 488 1.28 -6.49 2.34
CA ASN A 488 2.51 -5.71 2.28
C ASN A 488 3.64 -6.49 2.97
N ALA A 489 4.61 -6.93 2.18
CA ALA A 489 5.81 -7.64 2.65
C ALA A 489 7.08 -6.78 2.57
N ASN A 490 6.94 -5.44 2.55
CA ASN A 490 8.07 -4.52 2.55
C ASN A 490 8.69 -4.46 3.95
N VAL A 491 9.79 -5.19 4.16
CA VAL A 491 10.52 -5.24 5.43
C VAL A 491 11.93 -4.62 5.29
N LEU A 492 12.12 -3.75 4.29
CA LEU A 492 13.42 -3.14 4.02
C LEU A 492 13.91 -2.21 5.14
N THR A 493 13.04 -1.78 6.06
CA THR A 493 13.45 -1.00 7.23
C THR A 493 14.49 -1.75 8.05
N VAL A 494 14.22 -3.01 8.38
CA VAL A 494 15.07 -3.84 9.23
C VAL A 494 16.40 -4.17 8.54
N LEU A 495 16.38 -4.48 7.25
CA LEU A 495 17.61 -4.71 6.48
C LEU A 495 18.42 -3.44 6.29
N GLY A 496 17.74 -2.33 6.07
CA GLY A 496 18.37 -1.01 5.97
C GLY A 496 19.12 -0.66 7.24
N GLU A 497 18.53 -0.92 8.41
CA GLU A 497 19.16 -0.71 9.72
C GLU A 497 20.41 -1.56 9.91
N ILE A 498 20.35 -2.86 9.60
CA ILE A 498 21.51 -3.74 9.73
C ILE A 498 22.63 -3.34 8.76
N ILE A 499 22.31 -3.17 7.47
CA ILE A 499 23.33 -2.86 6.46
C ILE A 499 23.99 -1.52 6.77
N SER A 500 23.20 -0.49 7.07
CA SER A 500 23.76 0.82 7.42
C SER A 500 24.51 0.78 8.75
N GLY A 501 24.03 0.04 9.76
CA GLY A 501 24.72 -0.09 11.05
C GLY A 501 26.11 -0.72 10.94
N TYR A 502 26.29 -1.71 10.07
CA TYR A 502 27.61 -2.32 9.81
C TYR A 502 28.50 -1.50 8.89
N LEU A 503 27.93 -0.86 7.87
CA LEU A 503 28.70 -0.12 6.86
C LEU A 503 29.06 1.30 7.31
N LEU A 504 28.22 1.94 8.12
CA LEU A 504 28.34 3.33 8.59
C LEU A 504 28.14 3.38 10.10
N PRO A 505 29.05 2.77 10.88
CA PRO A 505 28.89 2.64 12.31
C PRO A 505 28.91 3.99 13.02
N GLY A 506 28.12 4.11 14.08
CA GLY A 506 28.15 5.24 14.99
C GLY A 506 27.35 6.47 14.56
N LYS A 507 26.64 6.42 13.42
CA LYS A 507 25.89 7.56 12.85
C LYS A 507 24.38 7.28 12.70
N PRO A 508 23.58 7.50 13.75
CA PRO A 508 22.14 7.22 13.73
C PRO A 508 21.32 7.99 12.68
N ILE A 509 21.66 9.26 12.40
CA ILE A 509 20.96 10.05 11.38
C ILE A 509 21.19 9.44 9.98
N VAL A 510 22.42 9.04 9.68
CA VAL A 510 22.78 8.38 8.42
C VAL A 510 22.06 7.03 8.28
N MET A 511 21.97 6.28 9.38
CA MET A 511 21.20 5.03 9.45
C MET A 511 19.71 5.26 9.13
N LEU A 512 19.09 6.29 9.72
CA LEU A 512 17.69 6.63 9.44
C LEU A 512 17.48 7.01 7.97
N ILE A 513 18.33 7.86 7.42
CA ILE A 513 18.24 8.26 6.00
C ILE A 513 18.38 7.04 5.08
N PHE A 514 19.38 6.19 5.30
CA PHE A 514 19.60 4.97 4.52
C PHE A 514 18.39 4.04 4.58
N LYS A 515 17.89 3.78 5.80
CA LYS A 515 16.72 2.94 6.06
C LYS A 515 15.50 3.38 5.27
N PHE A 516 15.14 4.66 5.40
CA PHE A 516 13.94 5.18 4.78
C PHE A 516 14.08 5.34 3.27
N TYR A 517 15.28 5.64 2.74
CA TYR A 517 15.47 5.59 1.30
C TYR A 517 15.21 4.19 0.72
N ALA A 518 15.70 3.13 1.37
CA ALA A 518 15.43 1.77 0.92
C ALA A 518 13.93 1.41 1.01
N TYR A 519 13.30 1.73 2.14
CA TYR A 519 11.89 1.37 2.39
C TYR A 519 10.89 2.18 1.55
N THR A 520 11.02 3.51 1.54
CA THR A 520 10.06 4.42 0.93
C THR A 520 10.06 4.31 -0.58
N ALA A 521 11.22 4.10 -1.19
CA ALA A 521 11.36 3.77 -2.61
C ALA A 521 10.39 2.66 -3.03
N LEU A 522 10.44 1.56 -2.29
CA LEU A 522 9.66 0.37 -2.56
C LEU A 522 8.18 0.59 -2.24
N SER A 523 7.88 1.19 -1.08
CA SER A 523 6.51 1.48 -0.66
C SER A 523 5.78 2.37 -1.66
N GLN A 524 6.43 3.47 -2.09
CA GLN A 524 5.86 4.37 -3.08
C GLN A 524 5.74 3.70 -4.45
N ALA A 525 6.72 2.91 -4.87
CA ALA A 525 6.61 2.15 -6.11
C ALA A 525 5.39 1.21 -6.11
N MET A 526 5.04 0.62 -4.97
CA MET A 526 3.82 -0.19 -4.85
C MET A 526 2.55 0.62 -5.03
N ASN A 527 2.46 1.82 -4.46
CA ASN A 527 1.32 2.72 -4.64
C ASN A 527 1.18 3.13 -6.12
N TYR A 528 2.27 3.55 -6.76
CA TYR A 528 2.25 3.89 -8.20
C TYR A 528 1.85 2.69 -9.07
N CYS A 529 2.34 1.48 -8.78
CA CYS A 529 1.95 0.26 -9.51
C CYS A 529 0.46 -0.06 -9.33
N SER A 530 -0.07 0.07 -8.11
CA SER A 530 -1.50 -0.08 -7.82
C SER A 530 -2.36 0.89 -8.64
N ASP A 531 -1.94 2.15 -8.73
CA ASP A 531 -2.62 3.16 -9.52
C ASP A 531 -2.47 2.93 -11.03
N MET A 532 -1.32 2.43 -11.48
CA MET A 532 -1.14 1.99 -12.87
C MET A 532 -2.06 0.83 -13.22
N LYS A 533 -2.32 -0.08 -12.27
CA LYS A 533 -3.32 -1.13 -12.44
C LYS A 533 -4.73 -0.56 -12.46
N LEU A 534 -5.04 0.45 -11.63
CA LEU A 534 -6.33 1.13 -11.67
C LEU A 534 -6.55 1.80 -13.04
N GLY A 535 -5.54 2.50 -13.56
CA GLY A 535 -5.56 3.11 -14.88
C GLY A 535 -5.78 2.09 -15.99
N LEU A 536 -5.20 0.89 -15.86
CA LEU A 536 -5.44 -0.25 -16.76
C LEU A 536 -6.91 -0.71 -16.70
N TYR A 537 -7.49 -0.83 -15.50
CA TYR A 537 -8.90 -1.19 -15.33
C TYR A 537 -9.86 -0.14 -15.87
N MET A 538 -9.55 1.14 -15.72
CA MET A 538 -10.39 2.27 -16.16
C MET A 538 -10.11 2.73 -17.60
N LYS A 539 -9.12 2.11 -18.28
CA LYS A 539 -8.73 2.43 -19.66
C LYS A 539 -8.33 3.90 -19.83
N ILE A 540 -7.52 4.38 -18.89
CA ILE A 540 -6.89 5.71 -18.94
C ILE A 540 -5.64 5.65 -19.84
N PRO A 541 -5.44 6.62 -20.75
CA PRO A 541 -4.22 6.69 -21.56
C PRO A 541 -2.96 6.75 -20.69
N LYS A 542 -1.94 5.94 -21.02
CA LYS A 542 -0.75 5.78 -20.17
C LYS A 542 0.05 7.07 -19.98
N ARG A 543 0.11 7.93 -21.00
CA ARG A 543 0.80 9.23 -20.93
C ARG A 543 0.10 10.21 -19.98
N THR A 544 -1.21 10.30 -20.06
CA THR A 544 -2.02 11.11 -19.13
C THR A 544 -1.84 10.62 -17.70
N LEU A 545 -1.86 9.30 -17.51
CA LEU A 545 -1.62 8.70 -16.20
C LEU A 545 -0.23 9.07 -15.66
N PHE A 546 0.83 8.94 -16.46
CA PHE A 546 2.18 9.31 -16.05
C PHE A 546 2.27 10.78 -15.60
N THR A 547 1.73 11.70 -16.40
CA THR A 547 1.74 13.14 -16.07
C THR A 547 0.94 13.42 -14.80
N ALA A 548 -0.22 12.79 -14.64
CA ALA A 548 -1.04 12.93 -13.43
C ALA A 548 -0.29 12.44 -12.17
N GLN A 549 0.37 11.28 -12.24
CA GLN A 549 1.16 10.74 -11.14
C GLN A 549 2.37 11.63 -10.80
N LEU A 550 3.05 12.16 -11.82
CA LEU A 550 4.19 13.06 -11.64
C LEU A 550 3.77 14.37 -10.97
N ILE A 551 2.68 14.99 -11.42
CA ILE A 551 2.16 16.24 -10.84
C ILE A 551 1.68 16.02 -9.42
N ALA A 552 0.89 14.96 -9.17
CA ALA A 552 0.41 14.63 -7.83
C ALA A 552 1.58 14.43 -6.84
N CYS A 553 2.64 13.76 -7.28
CA CYS A 553 3.85 13.57 -6.47
C CYS A 553 4.55 14.89 -6.13
N ILE A 554 4.73 15.79 -7.10
CA ILE A 554 5.38 17.09 -6.89
C ILE A 554 4.54 17.96 -5.94
N MET A 555 3.22 18.03 -6.16
CA MET A 555 2.31 18.80 -5.30
C MET A 555 2.19 18.18 -3.90
N GLY A 556 2.11 16.86 -3.80
CA GLY A 556 2.12 16.13 -2.53
C GLY A 556 3.40 16.39 -1.72
N SER A 557 4.56 16.35 -2.38
CA SER A 557 5.84 16.70 -1.76
C SER A 557 5.88 18.15 -1.26
N LEU A 558 5.35 19.09 -2.03
CA LEU A 558 5.31 20.51 -1.68
C LEU A 558 4.42 20.77 -0.45
N THR A 559 3.22 20.20 -0.45
CA THR A 559 2.23 20.38 0.62
C THR A 559 2.65 19.73 1.93
N GLN A 560 3.24 18.53 1.87
CA GLN A 560 3.77 17.86 3.07
C GLN A 560 4.96 18.63 3.68
N SER A 561 5.81 19.22 2.83
CA SER A 561 6.90 20.08 3.29
C SER A 561 6.38 21.35 3.98
N ALA A 562 5.31 21.95 3.45
CA ALA A 562 4.66 23.11 4.06
C ALA A 562 3.91 22.77 5.37
N SER A 563 3.42 21.53 5.50
CA SER A 563 2.66 21.04 6.66
C SER A 563 3.54 20.62 7.84
N SER A 564 4.86 20.54 7.64
CA SER A 564 5.80 20.13 8.68
C SER A 564 5.79 21.16 9.82
N PRO A 565 5.39 20.79 11.05
CA PRO A 565 5.22 21.75 12.12
C PRO A 565 6.54 22.49 12.41
N HIS A 566 6.48 23.82 12.39
CA HIS A 566 7.43 24.66 13.11
C HIS A 566 7.21 24.41 14.61
N PRO A 567 8.26 24.18 15.41
CA PRO A 567 8.10 23.89 16.82
C PRO A 567 7.40 25.07 17.50
N GLN A 568 6.37 24.78 18.30
CA GLN A 568 5.98 25.71 19.35
C GLN A 568 7.12 25.76 20.38
N PRO A 569 7.44 26.95 20.92
CA PRO A 569 8.42 27.06 21.98
C PRO A 569 8.00 26.15 23.16
N PRO A 570 8.97 25.59 23.90
CA PRO A 570 8.64 24.74 25.04
C PRO A 570 7.68 25.48 25.97
N PRO A 571 6.67 24.80 26.54
CA PRO A 571 5.87 25.41 27.59
C PRO A 571 6.82 25.82 28.72
N HIS A 572 6.81 27.12 29.03
CA HIS A 572 7.61 27.77 30.05
C HIS A 572 7.36 27.20 31.46
#